data_AF-A0A3M1ZRX4-F1
#
_entry.id   AF-A0A3M1ZRX4-F1
#
_cell.length_a   1.000
_cell.length_b   1.000
_cell.length_c   1.000
_cell.angle_alpha   90.00
_cell.angle_beta   90.00
_cell.angle_gamma   90.00
#
_symmetry.space_group_name_H-M   'P 1'
#
loop_
_entity.id
_entity.type
_entity.pdbx_description
1 polymer ?
#
loop_
_entity_poly.entity_id
_entity_poly.type
_entity_poly.pdbx_seq_one_letter_code
_entity_poly.pdbx_strand_id
1 'polypeptide(L)'
;MVEIESGFAKFKSAMMKAVMPFIEAVHRDKKQREAFREILGNILFDTPGPRYLEMDIPATERALYRLFFGLGEIEECVEVLREIPFYMRRFPPKEFKVSRTRFLRYHIGNYLNEVYILRERLKAYHKIVQRVYRHHPHVLERLGPQVQKLEEIVDSFEQIVKVRGVHVHQRRHEDEEVDQLILLEILAEEESVSGVLYPIALRKARRKWIQAIEENLRAVNSVLDAYFEILYSVVFDEKGNWILPYLAT
;
A
#
# COMPACT_ATOMS: atom_id res chain seq x y z
N MET A 1 28.37 9.98 -8.40
CA MET A 1 27.46 9.99 -7.23
C MET A 1 26.97 8.57 -7.06
N VAL A 2 27.23 7.96 -5.91
CA VAL A 2 26.61 6.66 -5.57
C VAL A 2 25.16 6.97 -5.22
N GLU A 3 24.21 6.50 -6.02
CA GLU A 3 22.79 6.55 -5.65
C GLU A 3 22.64 5.73 -4.35
N ILE A 4 22.27 6.41 -3.26
CA ILE A 4 21.89 5.73 -2.03
C ILE A 4 20.54 5.09 -2.32
N GLU A 5 20.52 3.78 -2.47
CA GLU A 5 19.29 3.00 -2.64
C GLU A 5 18.37 3.25 -1.44
N SER A 6 17.10 3.51 -1.71
CA SER A 6 16.10 3.78 -0.66
C SER A 6 15.90 2.52 0.21
N GLY A 7 15.59 2.70 1.50
CA GLY A 7 15.40 1.57 2.40
C GLY A 7 14.33 0.59 1.94
N PHE A 8 13.25 1.12 1.37
CA PHE A 8 12.20 0.29 0.79
C PHE A 8 12.68 -0.50 -0.43
N ALA A 9 13.39 0.14 -1.36
CA ALA A 9 13.94 -0.52 -2.55
C ALA A 9 14.97 -1.61 -2.17
N LYS A 10 15.88 -1.29 -1.26
CA LYS A 10 16.89 -2.20 -0.72
C LYS A 10 16.27 -3.42 -0.06
N PHE A 11 15.25 -3.24 0.79
CA PHE A 11 14.52 -4.33 1.41
C PHE A 11 13.80 -5.20 0.40
N LYS A 12 13.12 -4.58 -0.59
CA LYS A 12 12.45 -5.30 -1.68
C LYS A 12 13.44 -6.15 -2.48
N SER A 13 14.59 -5.59 -2.84
CA SER A 13 15.64 -6.29 -3.57
C SER A 13 16.14 -7.52 -2.81
N ALA A 14 16.44 -7.36 -1.51
CA ALA A 14 16.86 -8.48 -0.67
C ALA A 14 15.76 -9.54 -0.48
N MET A 15 14.50 -9.13 -0.37
CA MET A 15 13.37 -10.05 -0.29
C MET A 15 13.21 -10.85 -1.59
N MET A 16 13.31 -10.21 -2.76
CA MET A 16 13.27 -10.88 -4.05
C MET A 16 14.42 -11.89 -4.19
N LYS A 17 15.63 -11.52 -3.78
CA LYS A 17 16.79 -12.41 -3.74
C LYS A 17 16.55 -13.63 -2.85
N ALA A 18 15.90 -13.44 -1.70
CA ALA A 18 15.59 -14.52 -0.77
C ALA A 18 14.52 -15.48 -1.32
N VAL A 19 13.50 -14.95 -2.02
CA VAL A 19 12.37 -15.73 -2.53
C VAL A 19 12.69 -16.47 -3.84
N MET A 20 13.55 -15.91 -4.69
CA MET A 20 13.81 -16.45 -6.03
C MET A 20 14.24 -17.92 -6.07
N PRO A 21 15.15 -18.41 -5.21
CA PRO A 21 15.55 -19.81 -5.20
C PRO A 21 14.38 -20.78 -4.96
N PHE A 22 13.39 -20.36 -4.15
CA PHE A 22 12.20 -21.17 -3.88
C PHE A 22 11.25 -21.20 -5.08
N ILE A 23 11.04 -20.06 -5.73
CA ILE A 23 10.27 -19.99 -6.97
C ILE A 23 10.92 -20.87 -8.04
N GLU A 24 12.23 -20.77 -8.22
CA GLU A 24 12.96 -21.59 -9.20
C GLU A 24 12.87 -23.09 -8.88
N ALA A 25 12.95 -23.48 -7.61
CA ALA A 25 12.83 -24.88 -7.21
C ALA A 25 11.49 -25.49 -7.64
N VAL A 26 10.38 -24.77 -7.42
CA VAL A 26 9.03 -25.18 -7.86
C VAL A 26 8.96 -25.29 -9.39
N HIS A 27 9.64 -24.39 -10.11
CA HIS A 27 9.63 -24.39 -11.58
C HIS A 27 10.54 -25.45 -12.21
N ARG A 28 11.47 -26.08 -11.46
CA ARG A 28 12.35 -27.13 -12.00
C ARG A 28 11.64 -28.47 -12.18
N ASP A 29 10.64 -28.78 -11.35
CA ASP A 29 9.85 -30.00 -11.51
C ASP A 29 8.77 -29.81 -12.58
N LYS A 30 8.85 -30.60 -13.67
CA LYS A 30 7.87 -30.58 -14.76
C LYS A 30 6.45 -30.91 -14.25
N LYS A 31 6.34 -31.86 -13.32
CA LYS A 31 5.05 -32.29 -12.75
C LYS A 31 4.43 -31.19 -11.90
N GLN A 32 5.23 -30.50 -11.10
CA GLN A 32 4.76 -29.35 -10.31
C GLN A 32 4.36 -28.16 -11.19
N ARG A 33 5.08 -27.89 -12.28
CA ARG A 33 4.69 -26.85 -13.26
C ARG A 33 3.35 -27.14 -13.92
N GLU A 34 3.11 -28.38 -14.32
CA GLU A 34 1.84 -28.80 -14.93
C GLU A 34 0.69 -28.68 -13.92
N ALA A 35 0.89 -29.16 -12.68
CA ALA A 35 -0.08 -29.00 -11.60
C ALA A 35 -0.36 -27.52 -11.27
N PHE A 36 0.68 -26.67 -11.23
CA PHE A 36 0.54 -25.24 -10.98
C PHE A 36 -0.24 -24.54 -12.10
N ARG A 37 -0.02 -24.92 -13.37
CA ARG A 37 -0.80 -24.41 -14.51
C ARG A 37 -2.27 -24.82 -14.42
N GLU A 38 -2.54 -26.06 -14.04
CA GLU A 38 -3.91 -26.56 -13.85
C GLU A 38 -4.63 -25.79 -12.73
N ILE A 39 -3.97 -25.60 -11.60
CA ILE A 39 -4.50 -24.79 -10.48
C ILE A 39 -4.75 -23.35 -10.90
N LEU A 40 -3.80 -22.72 -11.60
CA LEU A 40 -4.01 -21.36 -12.13
C LEU A 40 -5.18 -21.32 -13.10
N GLY A 41 -5.35 -22.31 -13.96
CA GLY A 41 -6.53 -22.44 -14.83
C GLY A 41 -7.82 -22.49 -14.01
N ASN A 42 -7.86 -23.34 -12.98
CA ASN A 42 -9.02 -23.49 -12.11
C ASN A 42 -9.36 -22.22 -11.32
N ILE A 43 -8.36 -21.47 -10.87
CA ILE A 43 -8.57 -20.20 -10.18
C ILE A 43 -9.03 -19.11 -11.15
N LEU A 44 -8.36 -18.96 -12.29
CA LEU A 44 -8.59 -17.87 -13.24
C LEU A 44 -9.92 -18.02 -13.98
N PHE A 45 -10.33 -19.25 -14.29
CA PHE A 45 -11.54 -19.54 -15.07
C PHE A 45 -12.68 -20.13 -14.24
N ASP A 46 -12.54 -20.13 -12.92
CA ASP A 46 -13.49 -20.72 -11.97
C ASP A 46 -13.88 -22.16 -12.31
N THR A 47 -12.98 -22.93 -12.94
CA THR A 47 -13.27 -24.31 -13.32
C THR A 47 -13.20 -25.25 -12.11
N PRO A 48 -13.96 -26.38 -12.14
CA PRO A 48 -13.85 -27.41 -11.12
C PRO A 48 -12.46 -28.06 -11.15
N GLY A 49 -11.85 -28.27 -9.98
CA GLY A 49 -10.54 -28.93 -9.87
C GLY A 49 -9.72 -28.44 -8.68
N PRO A 50 -8.47 -28.93 -8.53
CA PRO A 50 -7.57 -28.47 -7.49
C PRO A 50 -7.32 -26.96 -7.63
N ARG A 51 -7.48 -26.23 -6.53
CA ARG A 51 -7.20 -24.79 -6.41
C ARG A 51 -5.98 -24.49 -5.53
N TYR A 52 -5.32 -25.54 -5.06
CA TYR A 52 -4.12 -25.47 -4.24
C TYR A 52 -3.23 -26.65 -4.60
N LEU A 53 -1.92 -26.44 -4.50
CA LEU A 53 -0.97 -27.53 -4.52
C LEU A 53 -0.90 -28.09 -3.11
N GLU A 54 -1.21 -29.37 -2.94
CA GLU A 54 -0.87 -30.10 -1.72
C GLU A 54 0.65 -30.27 -1.68
N MET A 55 1.32 -29.26 -1.12
CA MET A 55 2.74 -29.28 -0.83
C MET A 55 2.92 -29.13 0.67
N ASP A 56 3.71 -30.03 1.27
CA ASP A 56 4.22 -29.78 2.61
C ASP A 56 5.32 -28.72 2.50
N ILE A 57 4.91 -27.46 2.57
CA ILE A 57 5.83 -26.31 2.50
C ILE A 57 6.59 -26.25 3.81
N PRO A 58 7.93 -26.37 3.84
CA PRO A 58 8.71 -26.25 5.07
C PRO A 58 8.35 -25.00 5.88
N ALA A 59 8.45 -25.08 7.21
CA ALA A 59 8.09 -23.97 8.08
C ALA A 59 8.83 -22.67 7.71
N THR A 60 10.09 -22.78 7.28
CA THR A 60 10.94 -21.68 6.82
C THR A 60 10.37 -21.03 5.55
N GLU A 61 9.99 -21.83 4.57
CA GLU A 61 9.36 -21.35 3.34
C GLU A 61 8.02 -20.66 3.63
N ARG A 62 7.21 -21.20 4.55
CA ARG A 62 5.96 -20.55 4.99
C ARG A 62 6.23 -19.18 5.64
N ALA A 63 7.30 -19.06 6.43
CA ALA A 63 7.68 -17.80 7.05
C ALA A 63 8.11 -16.76 6.00
N LEU A 64 8.97 -17.17 5.05
CA LEU A 64 9.41 -16.30 3.96
C LEU A 64 8.24 -15.86 3.07
N TYR A 65 7.33 -16.78 2.74
CA TYR A 65 6.11 -16.49 2.01
C TYR A 65 5.27 -15.40 2.70
N ARG A 66 5.05 -15.52 4.03
CA ARG A 66 4.31 -14.49 4.79
C ARG A 66 4.99 -13.13 4.75
N LEU A 67 6.32 -13.08 4.85
CA LEU A 67 7.08 -11.84 4.74
C LEU A 67 7.03 -11.25 3.32
N PHE A 68 7.03 -12.09 2.29
CA PHE A 68 6.95 -11.65 0.90
C PHE A 68 5.56 -11.09 0.56
N PHE A 69 4.49 -11.81 0.90
CA PHE A 69 3.12 -11.36 0.61
C PHE A 69 2.75 -10.11 1.39
N GLY A 70 3.15 -10.02 2.66
CA GLY A 70 2.93 -8.81 3.44
C GLY A 70 3.66 -7.58 2.89
N LEU A 71 4.84 -7.78 2.26
CA LEU A 71 5.54 -6.71 1.54
C LEU A 71 4.77 -6.30 0.27
N GLY A 72 4.26 -7.28 -0.49
CA GLY A 72 3.47 -7.03 -1.70
C GLY A 72 2.21 -6.21 -1.43
N GLU A 73 1.49 -6.49 -0.34
CA GLU A 73 0.31 -5.69 0.06
C GLU A 73 0.65 -4.23 0.39
N ILE A 74 1.84 -3.98 0.96
CA ILE A 74 2.32 -2.62 1.22
C ILE A 74 2.67 -1.94 -0.10
N GLU A 75 3.40 -2.63 -0.98
CA GLU A 75 3.80 -2.11 -2.29
C GLU A 75 2.59 -1.72 -3.14
N GLU A 76 1.58 -2.59 -3.21
CA GLU A 76 0.33 -2.32 -3.95
C GLU A 76 -0.35 -1.04 -3.44
N CYS A 77 -0.47 -0.87 -2.13
CA CYS A 77 -1.06 0.32 -1.54
C CYS A 77 -0.27 1.60 -1.89
N VAL A 78 1.06 1.52 -1.89
CA VAL A 78 1.93 2.64 -2.27
C VAL A 78 1.78 3.00 -3.74
N GLU A 79 1.68 2.01 -4.63
CA GLU A 79 1.44 2.25 -6.06
C GLU A 79 0.07 2.92 -6.28
N VAL A 80 -0.99 2.43 -5.64
CA VAL A 80 -2.31 3.07 -5.73
C VAL A 80 -2.25 4.53 -5.27
N LEU A 81 -1.56 4.82 -4.15
CA LEU A 81 -1.36 6.19 -3.69
C LEU A 81 -0.65 7.07 -4.73
N ARG A 82 0.32 6.54 -5.48
CA ARG A 82 1.04 7.24 -6.57
C ARG A 82 0.17 7.46 -7.80
N GLU A 83 -0.75 6.56 -8.08
CA GLU A 83 -1.64 6.63 -9.24
C GLU A 83 -2.79 7.63 -9.06
N ILE A 84 -3.27 7.86 -7.83
CA ILE A 84 -4.42 8.74 -7.57
C ILE A 84 -4.22 10.16 -8.15
N PRO A 85 -3.09 10.87 -7.92
CA PRO A 85 -2.84 12.17 -8.56
C PRO A 85 -2.89 12.11 -10.09
N PHE A 86 -2.41 11.03 -10.69
CA PHE A 86 -2.47 10.83 -12.14
C PHE A 86 -3.90 10.69 -12.64
N TYR A 87 -4.75 9.92 -11.95
CA TYR A 87 -6.17 9.82 -12.27
C TYR A 87 -6.89 11.16 -12.06
N MET A 88 -6.62 11.87 -10.97
CA MET A 88 -7.22 13.18 -10.69
C MET A 88 -6.94 14.22 -11.79
N ARG A 89 -5.78 14.16 -12.46
CA ARG A 89 -5.45 15.05 -13.58
C ARG A 89 -6.37 14.85 -14.79
N ARG A 90 -6.88 13.63 -14.98
CA ARG A 90 -7.75 13.22 -16.10
C ARG A 90 -9.20 13.17 -15.63
N PHE A 91 -10.00 14.16 -16.01
CA PHE A 91 -11.44 14.11 -15.72
C PHE A 91 -12.09 12.92 -16.43
N PRO A 92 -13.20 12.38 -15.88
CA PRO A 92 -13.91 11.30 -16.52
C PRO A 92 -14.40 11.78 -17.89
N PRO A 93 -14.34 10.93 -18.93
CA PRO A 93 -14.95 11.24 -20.21
C PRO A 93 -16.45 11.55 -20.04
N LYS A 94 -16.98 12.45 -20.87
CA LYS A 94 -18.35 12.97 -20.70
C LYS A 94 -19.40 11.86 -20.75
N GLU A 95 -19.07 10.74 -21.39
CA GLU A 95 -19.91 9.57 -21.59
C GLU A 95 -20.20 8.81 -20.28
N PHE A 96 -19.35 8.94 -19.25
CA PHE A 96 -19.45 8.15 -18.02
C PHE A 96 -20.56 8.60 -17.06
N LYS A 97 -21.30 9.67 -17.36
CA LYS A 97 -22.38 10.22 -16.50
C LYS A 97 -21.94 10.48 -15.03
N VAL A 98 -20.64 10.63 -14.79
CA VAL A 98 -20.08 11.00 -13.49
C VAL A 98 -19.69 12.47 -13.54
N SER A 99 -20.25 13.26 -12.63
CA SER A 99 -19.94 14.68 -12.53
C SER A 99 -18.47 14.87 -12.12
N ARG A 100 -17.85 15.98 -12.54
CA ARG A 100 -16.42 16.20 -12.24
C ARG A 100 -16.18 16.39 -10.76
N THR A 101 -17.13 16.97 -10.03
CA THR A 101 -17.07 17.09 -8.57
C THR A 101 -17.16 15.72 -7.90
N ARG A 102 -18.08 14.85 -8.33
CA ARG A 102 -18.20 13.49 -7.79
C ARG A 102 -16.94 12.67 -8.03
N PHE A 103 -16.33 12.81 -9.22
CA PHE A 103 -15.07 12.16 -9.54
C PHE A 103 -13.92 12.64 -8.64
N LEU A 104 -13.80 13.95 -8.44
CA LEU A 104 -12.80 14.52 -7.53
C LEU A 104 -13.01 14.03 -6.09
N ARG A 105 -14.25 14.08 -5.60
CA ARG A 105 -14.64 13.59 -4.27
C ARG A 105 -14.30 12.11 -4.08
N TYR A 106 -14.56 11.28 -5.09
CA TYR A 106 -14.22 9.86 -5.06
C TYR A 106 -12.71 9.66 -4.87
N HIS A 107 -11.87 10.31 -5.65
CA HIS A 107 -10.42 10.14 -5.55
C HIS A 107 -9.82 10.70 -4.25
N ILE A 108 -10.35 11.80 -3.73
CA ILE A 108 -9.96 12.30 -2.40
C ILE A 108 -10.31 11.27 -1.32
N GLY A 109 -11.54 10.74 -1.35
CA GLY A 109 -11.97 9.70 -0.42
C GLY A 109 -11.13 8.43 -0.53
N ASN A 110 -10.82 8.00 -1.75
CA ASN A 110 -9.96 6.85 -2.01
C ASN A 110 -8.53 7.08 -1.46
N TYR A 111 -7.95 8.26 -1.69
CA TYR A 111 -6.65 8.63 -1.15
C TYR A 111 -6.61 8.52 0.37
N LEU A 112 -7.57 9.12 1.07
CA LEU A 112 -7.65 9.05 2.53
C LEU A 112 -7.87 7.62 3.04
N ASN A 113 -8.55 6.78 2.25
CA ASN A 113 -8.72 5.38 2.58
C ASN A 113 -7.42 4.58 2.40
N GLU A 114 -6.69 4.80 1.31
CA GLU A 114 -5.42 4.13 1.06
C GLU A 114 -4.34 4.54 2.06
N VAL A 115 -4.27 5.80 2.49
CA VAL A 115 -3.35 6.21 3.56
C VAL A 115 -3.62 5.43 4.86
N TYR A 116 -4.90 5.21 5.18
CA TYR A 116 -5.27 4.39 6.34
C TYR A 116 -4.93 2.91 6.12
N ILE A 117 -5.21 2.36 4.93
CA ILE A 117 -4.88 0.96 4.62
C ILE A 117 -3.37 0.76 4.75
N LEU A 118 -2.55 1.66 4.21
CA LEU A 118 -1.10 1.60 4.33
C LEU A 118 -0.68 1.53 5.80
N ARG A 119 -1.24 2.41 6.65
CA ARG A 119 -0.99 2.40 8.10
C ARG A 119 -1.27 1.03 8.73
N GLU A 120 -2.43 0.45 8.44
CA GLU A 120 -2.82 -0.86 8.98
C GLU A 120 -1.96 -1.99 8.42
N ARG A 121 -1.58 -1.94 7.14
CA ARG A 121 -0.67 -2.91 6.52
C ARG A 121 0.72 -2.86 7.14
N LEU A 122 1.26 -1.67 7.41
CA LEU A 122 2.53 -1.51 8.13
C LEU A 122 2.47 -2.14 9.53
N LYS A 123 1.40 -1.87 10.30
CA LYS A 123 1.18 -2.50 11.61
C LYS A 123 1.06 -4.02 11.52
N ALA A 124 0.33 -4.53 10.54
CA ALA A 124 0.16 -5.96 10.32
C ALA A 124 1.50 -6.62 9.93
N TYR A 125 2.25 -5.99 9.03
CA TYR A 125 3.55 -6.48 8.59
C TYR A 125 4.54 -6.56 9.74
N HIS A 126 4.56 -5.55 10.59
CA HIS A 126 5.37 -5.57 11.81
C HIS A 126 5.06 -6.79 12.70
N LYS A 127 3.78 -7.07 12.94
CA LYS A 127 3.35 -8.25 13.70
C LYS A 127 3.75 -9.56 13.02
N ILE A 128 3.76 -9.61 11.69
CA ILE A 128 4.27 -10.78 10.94
C ILE A 128 5.75 -10.98 11.25
N VAL A 129 6.57 -9.93 11.16
CA VAL A 129 8.01 -9.99 11.48
C VAL A 129 8.23 -10.46 12.92
N GLN A 130 7.54 -9.87 13.90
CA GLN A 130 7.63 -10.30 15.31
C GLN A 130 7.33 -11.79 15.49
N ARG A 131 6.27 -12.29 14.84
CA ARG A 131 5.88 -13.70 14.95
C ARG A 131 6.89 -14.64 14.31
N VAL A 132 7.45 -14.26 13.16
CA VAL A 132 8.47 -15.05 12.45
C VAL A 132 9.75 -15.17 13.29
N TYR A 133 10.16 -14.09 13.97
CA TYR A 133 11.38 -14.05 14.77
C TYR A 133 11.18 -14.23 16.28
N ARG A 134 10.03 -14.77 16.71
CA ARG A 134 9.67 -14.87 18.14
C ARG A 134 10.65 -15.68 19.01
N HIS A 135 11.47 -16.53 18.39
CA HIS A 135 12.47 -17.37 19.06
C HIS A 135 13.91 -16.89 18.83
N HIS A 136 14.08 -15.65 18.36
CA HIS A 136 15.38 -15.03 18.14
C HIS A 136 15.58 -13.82 19.05
N PRO A 137 16.08 -14.02 20.28
CA PRO A 137 16.19 -12.95 21.29
C PRO A 137 16.95 -11.73 20.76
N HIS A 138 18.08 -11.94 20.08
CA HIS A 138 18.88 -10.85 19.51
C HIS A 138 18.16 -10.07 18.39
N VAL A 139 17.30 -10.74 17.63
CA VAL A 139 16.49 -10.08 16.60
C VAL A 139 15.37 -9.27 17.25
N LEU A 140 14.73 -9.82 18.29
CA LEU A 140 13.69 -9.12 19.06
C LEU A 140 14.22 -7.94 19.87
N GLU A 141 15.43 -8.04 20.44
CA GLU A 141 16.12 -6.93 21.12
C GLU A 141 16.38 -5.77 20.18
N ARG A 142 16.77 -6.06 18.93
CA ARG A 142 16.90 -5.05 17.87
C ARG A 142 15.55 -4.53 17.40
N LEU A 143 14.52 -5.36 17.40
CA LEU A 143 13.17 -4.99 16.99
C LEU A 143 12.52 -4.03 17.99
N GLY A 144 12.66 -4.28 19.30
CA GLY A 144 11.97 -3.57 20.39
C GLY A 144 12.03 -2.04 20.30
N PRO A 145 13.22 -1.41 20.35
CA PRO A 145 13.38 0.05 20.24
C PRO A 145 12.90 0.59 18.89
N GLN A 146 12.94 -0.24 17.86
CA GLN A 146 12.52 0.12 16.52
C GLN A 146 10.99 0.02 16.35
N VAL A 147 10.32 -0.81 17.15
CA VAL A 147 8.84 -0.87 17.24
C VAL A 147 8.30 0.46 17.74
N GLN A 148 8.93 1.05 18.75
CA GLN A 148 8.47 2.33 19.29
C GLN A 148 8.62 3.46 18.26
N LYS A 149 9.77 3.52 17.58
CA LYS A 149 9.96 4.44 16.45
C LYS A 149 9.00 4.16 15.30
N LEU A 150 8.67 2.89 15.06
CA LEU A 150 7.68 2.51 14.07
C LEU A 150 6.30 3.05 14.44
N GLU A 151 5.87 2.87 15.68
CA GLU A 151 4.57 3.35 16.14
C GLU A 151 4.50 4.88 16.03
N GLU A 152 5.55 5.61 16.41
CA GLU A 152 5.64 7.07 16.21
C GLU A 152 5.53 7.47 14.74
N ILE A 153 6.23 6.75 13.86
CA ILE A 153 6.20 6.96 12.41
C ILE A 153 4.80 6.64 11.84
N VAL A 154 4.19 5.57 12.30
CA VAL A 154 2.86 5.12 11.85
C VAL A 154 1.76 6.04 12.39
N ASP A 155 1.95 6.62 13.57
CA ASP A 155 1.07 7.61 14.18
C ASP A 155 1.26 9.01 13.57
N SER A 156 2.36 9.27 12.86
CA SER A 156 2.47 10.49 12.03
C SER A 156 1.40 10.51 10.92
N PHE A 157 1.00 9.35 10.40
CA PHE A 157 -0.15 9.24 9.50
C PHE A 157 -1.47 9.55 10.21
N GLU A 158 -1.52 9.48 11.54
CA GLU A 158 -2.71 9.83 12.29
C GLU A 158 -3.07 11.30 12.14
N GLN A 159 -2.13 12.20 11.83
CA GLN A 159 -2.48 13.59 11.50
C GLN A 159 -3.20 13.68 10.15
N ILE A 160 -2.74 12.92 9.15
CA ILE A 160 -3.38 12.82 7.82
C ILE A 160 -4.74 12.12 7.94
N VAL A 161 -4.85 11.12 8.82
CA VAL A 161 -6.08 10.37 9.08
C VAL A 161 -7.02 11.08 10.06
N LYS A 162 -6.56 11.96 10.95
CA LYS A 162 -7.43 12.75 11.86
C LYS A 162 -8.23 13.78 11.11
N VAL A 163 -7.68 14.31 10.01
CA VAL A 163 -8.48 15.01 8.99
C VAL A 163 -9.66 14.10 8.63
N ARG A 164 -9.42 12.85 8.20
CA ARG A 164 -10.50 11.86 7.96
C ARG A 164 -11.37 11.54 9.18
N GLY A 165 -10.83 11.38 10.39
CA GLY A 165 -11.57 10.94 11.59
C GLY A 165 -12.64 11.95 12.05
N VAL A 166 -12.38 13.24 11.85
CA VAL A 166 -13.38 14.31 12.01
C VAL A 166 -14.46 14.24 10.90
N HIS A 167 -14.15 13.64 9.75
CA HIS A 167 -15.02 13.56 8.56
C HIS A 167 -15.93 12.33 8.42
N VAL A 168 -15.86 11.30 9.31
CA VAL A 168 -16.62 10.03 9.10
C VAL A 168 -17.76 9.78 10.09
N HIS A 169 -17.79 10.38 11.28
CA HIS A 169 -18.61 9.84 12.38
C HIS A 169 -19.91 10.56 12.79
N GLN A 170 -20.33 11.67 12.17
CA GLN A 170 -21.61 12.31 12.59
C GLN A 170 -22.56 12.74 11.47
N ARG A 171 -22.08 12.79 10.23
CA ARG A 171 -22.76 12.87 8.92
C ARG A 171 -21.65 12.54 7.90
N ARG A 172 -21.95 12.21 6.64
CA ARG A 172 -20.97 12.45 5.56
C ARG A 172 -20.73 13.97 5.61
N HIS A 173 -19.75 14.45 6.38
CA HIS A 173 -19.39 15.85 6.50
C HIS A 173 -17.89 15.94 6.13
N GLU A 174 -17.55 15.93 4.83
CA GLU A 174 -17.61 17.10 3.93
C GLU A 174 -16.36 17.95 4.10
N ASP A 175 -15.41 17.78 3.18
CA ASP A 175 -14.41 18.82 2.94
C ASP A 175 -15.22 20.01 2.42
N GLU A 176 -15.32 21.07 3.23
CA GLU A 176 -16.14 22.25 2.95
C GLU A 176 -15.92 22.76 1.52
N GLU A 177 -14.70 22.64 0.99
CA GLU A 177 -14.36 23.01 -0.38
C GLU A 177 -15.02 22.08 -1.43
N VAL A 178 -15.07 20.77 -1.17
CA VAL A 178 -15.74 19.79 -2.05
C VAL A 178 -17.26 19.96 -2.04
N ASP A 179 -17.86 20.33 -0.91
CA ASP A 179 -19.32 20.49 -0.84
C ASP A 179 -19.78 21.84 -1.37
N GLN A 180 -18.96 22.88 -1.21
CA GLN A 180 -19.08 24.11 -1.99
C GLN A 180 -19.02 23.83 -3.50
N LEU A 181 -18.17 22.90 -3.97
CA LEU A 181 -18.14 22.50 -5.38
C LEU A 181 -19.41 21.78 -5.83
N ILE A 182 -20.05 20.99 -4.97
CA ILE A 182 -21.32 20.32 -5.30
C ILE A 182 -22.42 21.37 -5.46
N LEU A 183 -22.49 22.34 -4.52
CA LEU A 183 -23.45 23.43 -4.61
C LEU A 183 -23.22 24.27 -5.88
N LEU A 184 -21.97 24.63 -6.17
CA LEU A 184 -21.61 25.36 -7.39
C LEU A 184 -21.92 24.57 -8.67
N GLU A 185 -21.75 23.24 -8.66
CA GLU A 185 -22.10 22.37 -9.77
C GLU A 185 -23.62 22.41 -10.06
N ILE A 186 -24.45 22.31 -9.02
CA ILE A 186 -25.91 22.40 -9.14
C ILE A 186 -26.33 23.78 -9.68
N LEU A 187 -25.77 24.85 -9.11
CA LEU A 187 -26.10 26.23 -9.52
C LEU A 187 -25.58 26.59 -10.92
N ALA A 188 -24.61 25.85 -11.45
CA ALA A 188 -24.08 26.04 -12.79
C ALA A 188 -25.01 25.47 -13.88
N GLU A 189 -25.89 24.52 -13.55
CA GLU A 189 -26.85 23.92 -14.49
C GLU A 189 -28.01 24.86 -14.85
N GLU A 190 -28.38 25.77 -13.95
CA GLU A 190 -29.53 26.70 -14.08
C GLU A 190 -29.17 28.05 -14.76
N GLU A 191 -27.97 28.18 -15.34
CA GLU A 191 -27.38 29.40 -15.94
C GLU A 191 -27.35 30.64 -15.02
N SER A 192 -26.17 30.86 -14.42
CA SER A 192 -25.84 32.05 -13.61
C SER A 192 -24.32 32.32 -13.64
N VAL A 193 -23.85 33.35 -12.92
CA VAL A 193 -22.41 33.59 -12.62
C VAL A 193 -21.69 32.31 -12.14
N SER A 194 -22.43 31.39 -11.52
CA SER A 194 -21.95 30.09 -11.06
C SER A 194 -21.39 29.19 -12.18
N GLY A 195 -21.89 29.31 -13.41
CA GLY A 195 -21.37 28.57 -14.57
C GLY A 195 -19.92 28.93 -14.93
N VAL A 196 -19.51 30.17 -14.65
CA VAL A 196 -18.12 30.63 -14.82
C VAL A 196 -17.28 30.28 -13.59
N LEU A 197 -17.85 30.42 -12.39
CA LEU A 197 -17.14 30.16 -11.14
C LEU A 197 -16.85 28.68 -10.91
N TYR A 198 -17.76 27.77 -11.29
CA TYR A 198 -17.63 26.34 -11.05
C TYR A 198 -16.35 25.73 -11.69
N PRO A 199 -16.05 25.92 -12.99
CA PRO A 199 -14.82 25.40 -13.58
C PRO A 199 -13.55 25.96 -12.94
N ILE A 200 -13.58 27.21 -12.45
CA ILE A 200 -12.45 27.86 -11.77
C ILE A 200 -12.24 27.22 -10.40
N ALA A 201 -13.29 27.13 -9.59
CA ALA A 201 -13.28 26.52 -8.27
C ALA A 201 -12.82 25.05 -8.34
N LEU A 202 -13.38 24.28 -9.27
CA LEU A 202 -13.03 22.88 -9.50
C LEU A 202 -11.54 22.72 -9.84
N ARG A 203 -11.01 23.59 -10.71
CA ARG A 203 -9.59 23.57 -11.08
C ARG A 203 -8.69 23.91 -9.89
N LYS A 204 -9.09 24.87 -9.04
CA LYS A 204 -8.37 25.29 -7.84
C LYS A 204 -8.32 24.15 -6.83
N ALA A 205 -9.47 23.60 -6.45
CA ALA A 205 -9.57 22.50 -5.50
C ALA A 205 -8.77 21.27 -5.97
N ARG A 206 -8.90 20.91 -7.26
CA ARG A 206 -8.14 19.80 -7.84
C ARG A 206 -6.63 20.00 -7.74
N ARG A 207 -6.13 21.20 -8.07
CA ARG A 207 -4.69 21.51 -7.97
C ARG A 207 -4.21 21.42 -6.53
N LYS A 208 -4.95 22.01 -5.60
CA LYS A 208 -4.66 21.98 -4.16
C LYS A 208 -4.54 20.53 -3.66
N TRP A 209 -5.52 19.69 -3.99
CA TRP A 209 -5.52 18.29 -3.58
C TRP A 209 -4.41 17.47 -4.22
N ILE A 210 -4.14 17.64 -5.52
CA ILE A 210 -3.00 16.97 -6.18
C ILE A 210 -1.69 17.35 -5.48
N GLN A 211 -1.47 18.64 -5.23
CA GLN A 211 -0.26 19.11 -4.56
C GLN A 211 -0.13 18.53 -3.15
N ALA A 212 -1.21 18.55 -2.36
CA ALA A 212 -1.21 17.99 -1.01
C ALA A 212 -0.91 16.48 -1.02
N ILE A 213 -1.49 15.73 -1.95
CA ILE A 213 -1.22 14.28 -2.10
C ILE A 213 0.25 14.05 -2.47
N GLU A 214 0.80 14.84 -3.40
CA GLU A 214 2.20 14.71 -3.81
C GLU A 214 3.20 15.06 -2.70
N GLU A 215 2.90 16.09 -1.90
CA GLU A 215 3.69 16.45 -0.71
C GLU A 215 3.63 15.33 0.33
N ASN A 216 2.43 14.80 0.60
CA ASN A 216 2.24 13.69 1.52
C ASN A 216 2.91 12.42 1.02
N LEU A 217 2.91 12.13 -0.29
CA LEU A 217 3.60 10.98 -0.88
C LEU A 217 5.12 11.03 -0.63
N ARG A 218 5.72 12.22 -0.63
CA ARG A 218 7.14 12.36 -0.24
C ARG A 218 7.35 11.95 1.21
N ALA A 219 6.50 12.45 2.11
CA ALA A 219 6.54 12.07 3.52
C ALA A 219 6.33 10.56 3.71
N VAL A 220 5.34 9.97 3.00
CA VAL A 220 5.09 8.52 2.98
C VAL A 220 6.34 7.75 2.56
N ASN A 221 6.99 8.15 1.46
CA ASN A 221 8.20 7.48 0.99
C ASN A 221 9.33 7.57 2.03
N SER A 222 9.56 8.74 2.65
CA SER A 222 10.57 8.89 3.70
C SER A 222 10.29 8.01 4.92
N VAL A 223 9.01 7.88 5.29
CA VAL A 223 8.55 6.98 6.34
C VAL A 223 8.81 5.51 5.98
N LEU A 224 8.46 5.09 4.76
CA LEU A 224 8.70 3.73 4.28
C LEU A 224 10.19 3.42 4.23
N ASP A 225 11.02 4.35 3.76
CA ASP A 225 12.46 4.16 3.71
C ASP A 225 13.05 3.96 5.10
N ALA A 226 12.69 4.82 6.06
CA ALA A 226 13.12 4.65 7.45
C ALA A 226 12.63 3.32 8.04
N TYR A 227 11.37 2.95 7.79
CA TYR A 227 10.80 1.69 8.25
C TYR A 227 11.52 0.46 7.70
N PHE A 228 11.76 0.43 6.39
CA PHE A 228 12.35 -0.73 5.75
C PHE A 228 13.86 -0.81 5.92
N GLU A 229 14.57 0.30 6.18
CA GLU A 229 15.96 0.24 6.66
C GLU A 229 16.06 -0.46 8.02
N ILE A 230 15.16 -0.12 8.93
CA ILE A 230 15.06 -0.77 10.23
C ILE A 230 14.82 -2.26 10.05
N LEU A 231 13.79 -2.63 9.28
CA LEU A 231 13.47 -4.04 9.05
C LEU A 231 14.58 -4.78 8.31
N TYR A 232 15.32 -4.11 7.44
CA TYR A 232 16.44 -4.70 6.74
C TYR A 232 17.47 -5.24 7.73
N SER A 233 17.86 -4.43 8.73
CA SER A 233 18.85 -4.81 9.76
C SER A 233 18.45 -5.99 10.67
N VAL A 234 17.17 -6.36 10.60
CA VAL A 234 16.54 -7.41 11.41
C VAL A 234 16.36 -8.69 10.58
N VAL A 235 15.89 -8.53 9.34
CA VAL A 235 15.51 -9.63 8.46
C VAL A 235 16.68 -10.11 7.60
N PHE A 236 17.64 -9.24 7.31
CA PHE A 236 18.75 -9.51 6.41
C PHE A 236 20.11 -9.21 7.05
N ASP A 237 21.13 -9.96 6.64
CA ASP A 237 22.52 -9.65 6.96
C ASP A 237 23.06 -8.50 6.09
N GLU A 238 24.29 -8.05 6.35
CA GLU A 238 24.95 -6.97 5.59
C GLU A 238 25.12 -7.27 4.09
N LYS A 239 24.99 -8.55 3.68
CA LYS A 239 25.08 -9.01 2.29
C LYS A 239 23.71 -9.19 1.65
N GLY A 240 22.64 -8.82 2.35
CA GLY A 240 21.26 -8.98 1.91
C GLY A 240 20.79 -10.43 1.86
N ASN A 241 21.41 -11.32 2.63
CA ASN A 241 20.92 -12.69 2.79
C ASN A 241 19.92 -12.75 3.92
N TRP A 242 18.85 -13.51 3.73
CA TRP A 242 17.81 -13.67 4.73
C TRP A 242 18.35 -14.38 5.98
N ILE A 243 18.11 -13.78 7.15
CA ILE A 243 18.44 -14.37 8.45
C ILE A 243 17.37 -15.40 8.79
N LEU A 244 17.72 -16.68 8.78
CA LEU A 244 16.75 -17.76 8.97
C LEU A 244 16.12 -17.74 10.37
N PRO A 245 14.78 -17.77 10.48
CA PRO A 245 14.09 -17.89 11.76
C PRO A 245 14.29 -19.28 12.38
N TYR A 246 14.45 -19.37 13.70
CA TYR A 246 14.42 -20.63 14.43
C TYR A 246 12.96 -21.01 14.60
N LEU A 247 12.50 -21.95 13.77
CA LEU A 247 11.12 -22.40 13.80
C LEU A 247 11.09 -23.75 14.53
N ALA A 248 10.32 -23.81 15.62
CA ALA A 248 10.04 -25.09 16.26
C ALA A 248 9.35 -25.99 15.23
N THR A 249 9.94 -27.16 14.99
CA THR A 249 9.39 -28.24 14.15
C THR A 249 8.06 -28.73 14.67
#